data_AF-A0A658K5D4-F1
#
_entry.id   AF-A0A658K5D4-F1
#
_cell.length_a   1.000
_cell.length_b   1.000
_cell.length_c   1.000
_cell.angle_alpha   90.00
_cell.angle_beta   90.00
_cell.angle_gamma   90.00
#
_symmetry.space_group_name_H-M   'P 1'
#
loop_
_entity.id
_entity.type
_entity.pdbx_description
1 polymer ?
#
loop_
_entity_poly.entity_id
_entity_poly.type
_entity_poly.pdbx_seq_one_letter_code
_entity_poly.pdbx_strand_id
1 'polypeptide(L)'
;MRPVGRNAGIPANLPVSTIASARQQVDDSTDPIKTRLEIIMSIERTPLHQDPVVIVSAARTPMGGFQGDLQSLSATELGSIAIRAAVERAGIESADVQHVLFGCVLPAGLGQAPARQAA
;
A
#
# COMPACT_ATOMS: atom_id res chain seq x y z
N MET A 1 44.40 -11.28 47.67
CA MET A 1 43.24 -12.12 48.05
C MET A 1 41.97 -11.28 48.01
N ARG A 2 40.99 -11.59 47.14
CA ARG A 2 39.60 -11.10 47.32
C ARG A 2 38.85 -12.06 48.25
N PRO A 3 37.84 -11.58 48.99
CA PRO A 3 36.51 -12.17 48.84
C PRO A 3 35.39 -11.11 48.76
N VAL A 4 34.58 -11.09 47.70
CA VAL A 4 33.22 -11.67 47.48
C VAL A 4 32.09 -10.91 48.20
N GLY A 5 31.11 -10.50 47.38
CA GLY A 5 30.01 -9.60 47.71
C GLY A 5 28.93 -10.16 48.64
N ARG A 6 28.30 -9.23 49.37
CA ARG A 6 26.96 -9.37 49.95
C ARG A 6 26.13 -8.19 49.46
N ASN A 7 24.95 -8.51 48.91
CA ASN A 7 23.91 -7.61 48.45
C ASN A 7 23.72 -6.40 49.38
N ALA A 8 24.03 -5.19 48.88
CA ALA A 8 23.47 -3.97 49.43
C ALA A 8 22.03 -3.84 48.91
N GLY A 9 21.07 -3.81 49.83
CA GLY A 9 19.66 -3.69 49.53
C GLY A 9 19.35 -2.46 48.68
N ILE A 10 18.50 -2.64 47.68
CA ILE A 10 17.92 -1.55 46.90
C ILE A 10 16.99 -0.77 47.84
N PRO A 11 17.24 0.51 48.14
CA PRO A 11 16.34 1.29 48.97
C PRO A 11 14.99 1.47 48.26
N ALA A 12 13.89 1.23 48.97
CA ALA A 12 12.53 1.08 48.46
C ALA A 12 11.85 2.36 47.95
N ASN A 13 12.59 3.38 47.48
CA ASN A 13 11.99 4.63 47.02
C ASN A 13 12.77 5.33 45.91
N LEU A 14 12.90 4.67 44.75
CA LEU A 14 13.34 5.31 43.51
C LEU A 14 12.16 5.42 42.53
N PRO A 15 12.04 6.54 41.80
CA PRO A 15 10.97 6.72 40.81
C PRO A 15 11.06 5.66 39.71
N VAL A 16 9.90 5.16 39.27
CA VAL A 16 9.74 4.06 38.28
C VAL A 16 10.44 4.35 36.94
N SER A 17 10.72 5.62 36.64
CA SER A 17 11.51 6.06 35.48
C SER A 17 12.96 5.61 35.49
N THR A 18 13.55 5.31 36.65
CA THR A 18 14.96 4.89 36.75
C THR A 18 15.14 3.38 36.54
N ILE A 19 14.12 2.57 36.83
CA ILE A 19 14.16 1.11 36.59
C ILE A 19 14.06 0.79 35.09
N ALA A 20 13.39 1.64 34.30
CA ALA A 20 13.29 1.50 32.85
C ALA A 20 14.66 1.63 32.16
N SER A 21 15.51 2.56 32.61
CA SER A 21 16.81 2.81 31.97
C SER A 21 17.86 1.74 32.26
N ALA A 22 17.75 0.98 33.37
CA ALA A 22 18.70 -0.07 33.72
C ALA A 22 18.44 -1.42 33.02
N ARG A 23 17.30 -1.60 32.36
CA ARG A 23 17.03 -2.77 31.50
C ARG A 23 17.51 -2.60 30.05
N GLN A 24 17.97 -1.39 29.69
CA GLN A 24 18.36 -1.04 28.32
C GLN A 24 19.87 -1.19 28.03
N GLN A 25 20.67 -1.72 28.97
CA GLN A 25 22.11 -1.93 28.80
C GLN A 25 22.51 -3.39 29.05
N VAL A 26 21.82 -4.33 28.40
CA VAL A 26 22.49 -5.56 27.98
C VAL A 26 22.82 -5.35 26.52
N ASP A 27 24.09 -5.05 26.30
CA ASP A 27 24.73 -4.86 24.99
C ASP A 27 24.43 -6.06 24.08
N ASP A 28 23.48 -5.84 23.16
CA ASP A 28 22.97 -6.84 22.22
C ASP A 28 23.79 -6.88 20.92
N SER A 29 24.97 -6.22 20.89
CA SER A 29 25.71 -5.97 19.65
C SER A 29 26.77 -7.03 19.28
N THR A 30 26.89 -8.13 20.05
CA THR A 30 27.90 -9.18 19.78
C THR A 30 27.37 -10.61 19.64
N ASP A 31 26.07 -10.80 19.39
CA ASP A 31 25.52 -12.12 19.05
C ASP A 31 25.38 -12.27 17.52
N PRO A 32 26.25 -13.04 16.83
CA PRO A 32 26.21 -13.18 15.37
C PRO A 32 24.92 -13.85 14.87
N ILE A 33 24.20 -14.54 15.75
CA ILE A 33 22.89 -15.15 15.45
C ILE A 33 21.76 -14.11 15.54
N LYS A 34 21.81 -13.18 16.50
CA LYS A 34 20.84 -12.06 16.59
C LYS A 34 21.02 -11.07 15.45
N THR A 35 22.25 -10.71 15.09
CA THR A 35 22.50 -9.82 13.93
C THR A 35 22.02 -10.47 12.63
N ARG A 36 22.17 -11.79 12.47
CA ARG A 36 21.64 -12.52 11.30
C ARG A 36 20.11 -12.59 11.29
N LEU A 37 19.47 -12.78 12.45
CA LEU A 37 18.01 -12.76 12.57
C LEU A 37 17.44 -11.36 12.36
N GLU A 38 18.09 -10.31 12.87
CA GLU A 38 17.69 -8.92 12.61
C GLU A 38 17.83 -8.56 11.13
N ILE A 39 18.91 -8.96 10.45
CA ILE A 39 19.07 -8.74 8.99
C ILE A 39 18.01 -9.51 8.19
N ILE A 40 17.71 -10.77 8.56
CA ILE A 40 16.64 -11.55 7.91
C ILE A 40 15.25 -10.96 8.20
N MET A 41 15.00 -10.42 9.39
CA MET A 41 13.77 -9.71 9.76
C MET A 41 13.67 -8.28 9.21
N SER A 42 14.78 -7.68 8.75
CA SER A 42 14.81 -6.35 8.12
C SER A 42 14.54 -6.40 6.62
N ILE A 43 14.78 -7.54 5.95
CA ILE A 43 14.45 -7.73 4.52
C ILE A 43 12.94 -7.81 4.29
N GLU A 44 12.13 -8.27 5.26
CA GLU A 44 10.65 -8.24 5.16
C GLU A 44 10.02 -6.88 5.49
N ARG A 45 10.79 -5.90 5.98
CA ARG A 45 10.30 -4.52 6.20
C ARG A 45 10.79 -3.58 5.11
N THR A 46 10.36 -3.82 3.88
CA THR A 46 10.11 -2.65 3.02
C THR A 46 9.07 -1.83 3.80
N PRO A 47 9.28 -0.53 4.07
CA PRO A 47 8.24 0.27 4.72
C PRO A 47 7.06 0.26 3.75
N LEU A 48 6.10 -0.63 4.00
CA LEU A 48 4.84 -0.57 3.30
C LEU A 48 4.31 0.81 3.62
N HIS A 49 4.07 1.58 2.56
CA HIS A 49 3.23 2.76 2.66
C HIS A 49 2.04 2.38 3.57
N GLN A 50 1.76 3.19 4.59
CA GLN A 50 0.68 2.88 5.56
C GLN A 50 -0.69 2.72 4.87
N ASP A 51 -0.76 3.11 3.59
CA ASP A 51 -1.86 2.86 2.67
C ASP A 51 -1.34 2.11 1.41
N PRO A 52 -1.44 0.78 1.36
CA PRO A 52 -1.00 0.00 0.21
C PRO A 52 -1.96 0.15 -0.98
N VAL A 53 -1.44 0.53 -2.15
CA VAL A 53 -2.23 0.59 -3.39
C VAL A 53 -2.44 -0.82 -3.93
N VAL A 54 -3.71 -1.19 -4.14
CA VAL A 54 -4.11 -2.52 -4.64
C VAL A 54 -4.99 -2.40 -5.89
N ILE A 55 -4.89 -3.38 -6.78
CA ILE A 55 -5.77 -3.50 -7.96
C ILE A 55 -6.89 -4.47 -7.59
N VAL A 56 -8.11 -3.95 -7.42
CA VAL A 56 -9.29 -4.74 -7.00
C VAL A 56 -10.00 -5.40 -8.19
N SER A 57 -9.95 -4.80 -9.37
CA SER A 57 -10.57 -5.34 -10.57
C SER A 57 -9.90 -4.83 -11.84
N ALA A 58 -10.11 -5.56 -12.93
CA ALA A 58 -9.71 -5.14 -14.26
C ALA A 58 -10.75 -5.62 -15.28
N ALA A 59 -11.12 -4.73 -16.20
CA ALA A 59 -12.00 -5.03 -17.32
C ALA A 59 -11.55 -4.25 -18.56
N ARG A 60 -11.87 -4.80 -19.73
CA ARG A 60 -11.59 -4.16 -21.02
C ARG A 60 -12.68 -4.51 -22.02
N THR A 61 -12.85 -3.66 -23.02
CA THR A 61 -13.62 -3.99 -24.21
C THR A 61 -12.82 -4.94 -25.12
N PRO A 62 -13.49 -5.66 -26.04
CA PRO A 62 -12.83 -6.28 -27.18
C PRO A 62 -12.10 -5.22 -28.03
N MET A 63 -11.02 -5.64 -28.69
CA MET A 63 -10.32 -4.76 -29.62
C MET A 63 -10.97 -4.87 -31.00
N GLY A 64 -11.50 -3.76 -31.51
CA GLY A 64 -12.04 -3.68 -32.86
C GLY A 64 -10.95 -3.45 -33.91
N GLY A 65 -11.15 -4.00 -35.11
CA GLY A 65 -10.37 -3.59 -36.28
C GLY A 65 -10.70 -2.16 -36.69
N PHE A 66 -9.79 -1.50 -37.42
CA PHE A 66 -10.04 -0.18 -37.98
C PHE A 66 -11.24 -0.22 -38.92
N GLN A 67 -12.27 0.60 -38.66
CA GLN A 67 -13.56 0.57 -39.36
C GLN A 67 -14.26 -0.80 -39.33
N GLY A 68 -14.10 -1.55 -38.24
CA GLY A 68 -14.75 -2.84 -38.00
C GLY A 68 -16.03 -2.75 -37.17
N ASP A 69 -16.35 -3.84 -36.45
CA ASP A 69 -17.62 -4.02 -35.73
C ASP A 69 -17.92 -2.97 -34.65
N LEU A 70 -16.89 -2.29 -34.13
CA LEU A 70 -17.02 -1.27 -33.08
C LEU A 70 -17.01 0.17 -33.64
N GLN A 71 -17.03 0.36 -34.96
CA GLN A 71 -16.90 1.70 -35.58
C GLN A 71 -18.03 2.67 -35.23
N SER A 72 -19.21 2.17 -34.86
CA SER A 72 -20.36 2.99 -34.49
C SER A 72 -20.27 3.54 -33.07
N LEU A 73 -19.34 3.05 -32.26
CA LEU A 73 -19.16 3.46 -30.87
C LEU A 73 -17.99 4.44 -30.76
N SER A 74 -18.21 5.51 -30.01
CA SER A 74 -17.17 6.45 -29.64
C SER A 74 -16.21 5.88 -28.59
N ALA A 75 -15.02 6.48 -28.47
CA ALA A 75 -14.04 6.06 -27.48
C ALA A 75 -14.54 6.23 -26.03
N THR A 76 -15.40 7.22 -25.77
CA THR A 76 -15.99 7.48 -24.45
C THR A 76 -17.02 6.42 -24.10
N GLU A 77 -17.85 5.99 -25.06
CA GLU A 77 -18.81 4.88 -24.86
C GLU A 77 -18.09 3.57 -24.56
N LEU A 78 -17.05 3.23 -25.33
CA LEU A 78 -16.22 2.04 -25.06
C LEU A 78 -15.55 2.11 -23.69
N GLY A 79 -15.05 3.30 -23.32
CA GLY A 79 -14.49 3.57 -21.99
C GLY A 79 -15.51 3.35 -20.87
N SER A 80 -16.74 3.86 -21.03
CA SER A 80 -17.81 3.73 -20.04
C SER A 80 -18.21 2.28 -19.80
N ILE A 81 -18.23 1.45 -20.85
CA ILE A 81 -18.53 0.02 -20.74
C ILE A 81 -17.43 -0.69 -19.95
N ALA A 82 -16.16 -0.36 -20.23
CA ALA A 82 -15.02 -0.93 -19.50
C ALA A 82 -15.03 -0.53 -18.01
N ILE A 83 -15.27 0.76 -17.71
CA ILE A 83 -15.33 1.28 -16.35
C ILE A 83 -16.47 0.62 -15.57
N ARG A 84 -17.69 0.59 -16.13
CA ARG A 84 -18.85 -0.05 -15.50
C ARG A 84 -18.58 -1.52 -15.17
N ALA A 85 -18.01 -2.27 -16.12
CA ALA A 85 -17.68 -3.67 -15.91
C ALA A 85 -16.57 -3.87 -14.85
N ALA A 86 -15.63 -2.93 -14.72
CA ALA A 86 -14.61 -3.00 -13.68
C ALA A 86 -15.21 -2.74 -12.28
N VAL A 87 -16.08 -1.73 -12.15
CA VAL A 87 -16.76 -1.40 -10.89
C VAL A 87 -17.66 -2.55 -10.44
N GLU A 88 -18.47 -3.11 -11.36
CA GLU A 88 -19.34 -4.25 -11.08
C GLU A 88 -18.56 -5.49 -10.61
N ARG A 89 -17.43 -5.81 -11.26
CA ARG A 89 -16.55 -6.92 -10.84
C ARG A 89 -15.85 -6.68 -9.51
N ALA A 90 -15.57 -5.43 -9.18
CA ALA A 90 -14.99 -5.06 -7.88
C ALA A 90 -16.00 -5.23 -6.74
N GLY A 91 -17.31 -5.28 -7.04
CA GLY A 91 -18.37 -5.39 -6.04
C GLY A 91 -18.50 -4.13 -5.17
N ILE A 92 -18.13 -2.96 -5.70
CA ILE A 92 -18.23 -1.67 -5.03
C ILE A 92 -19.39 -0.85 -5.61
N GLU A 93 -19.90 0.09 -4.83
CA GLU A 93 -20.89 1.03 -5.34
C GLU A 93 -20.21 2.09 -6.21
N SER A 94 -20.91 2.55 -7.26
CA SER A 94 -20.38 3.61 -8.13
C SER A 94 -20.05 4.90 -7.38
N ALA A 95 -20.76 5.17 -6.27
CA ALA A 95 -20.54 6.32 -5.40
C ALA A 95 -19.22 6.25 -4.60
N ASP A 96 -18.62 5.08 -4.45
CA ASP A 96 -17.34 4.91 -3.74
C ASP A 96 -16.14 5.35 -4.61
N VAL A 97 -16.35 5.49 -5.93
CA VAL A 97 -15.33 5.94 -6.87
C VAL A 97 -15.19 7.47 -6.81
N GLN A 98 -14.14 7.93 -6.14
CA GLN A 98 -13.87 9.36 -5.97
C GLN A 98 -13.28 10.02 -7.22
N HIS A 99 -12.44 9.28 -7.95
CA HIS A 99 -11.67 9.79 -9.07
C HIS A 99 -11.59 8.78 -10.20
N VAL A 100 -11.77 9.27 -11.43
CA VAL A 100 -11.59 8.50 -12.66
C VAL A 100 -10.52 9.18 -13.51
N LEU A 101 -9.44 8.45 -13.79
CA LEU A 101 -8.39 8.86 -14.71
C LEU A 101 -8.53 8.06 -16.00
N PHE A 102 -8.92 8.73 -17.07
CA PHE A 102 -9.17 8.10 -18.36
C PHE A 102 -8.24 8.67 -19.45
N GLY A 103 -7.42 7.80 -20.04
CA GLY A 103 -6.48 8.18 -21.09
C GLY A 103 -7.11 8.16 -22.47
N CYS A 104 -7.01 9.26 -23.21
CA CYS A 104 -7.46 9.35 -24.60
C CYS A 104 -6.45 10.18 -25.41
N VAL A 105 -5.77 9.54 -26.38
CA VAL A 105 -4.67 10.16 -27.14
C VAL A 105 -5.19 11.11 -28.24
N LEU A 106 -6.29 10.74 -28.91
CA LEU A 106 -6.89 11.51 -30.00
C LEU A 106 -8.32 11.93 -29.62
N PRO A 107 -8.50 12.99 -28.81
CA PRO A 107 -9.82 13.40 -28.32
C PRO A 107 -10.66 14.20 -29.33
N ALA A 108 -10.13 14.44 -30.54
CA ALA A 108 -10.81 15.25 -31.55
C ALA A 108 -12.16 14.62 -31.94
N GLY A 109 -13.22 15.43 -31.92
CA GLY A 109 -14.57 14.98 -32.29
C GLY A 109 -15.35 14.23 -31.19
N LEU A 110 -14.77 14.03 -30.00
CA LEU A 110 -15.44 13.34 -28.88
C LEU A 110 -16.19 14.29 -27.93
N GLY A 111 -16.23 15.59 -28.22
CA GLY A 111 -16.85 16.59 -27.35
C GLY A 111 -15.98 16.98 -26.16
N GLN A 112 -16.61 17.66 -25.19
CA GLN A 112 -15.90 18.23 -24.04
C GLN A 112 -15.60 17.18 -22.97
N ALA A 113 -14.40 17.22 -22.42
CA ALA A 113 -13.95 16.35 -21.32
C ALA A 113 -14.28 14.85 -21.51
N PRO A 114 -13.60 14.14 -22.45
CA PRO A 114 -13.86 12.72 -22.72
C PRO A 114 -13.82 11.82 -21.48
N ALA A 115 -12.92 12.10 -20.53
CA ALA A 115 -12.82 11.36 -19.28
C ALA A 115 -14.10 11.46 -18.42
N ARG A 116 -14.77 12.62 -18.42
CA ARG A 116 -16.02 12.83 -17.67
C ARG A 116 -17.21 12.17 -18.35
N GLN A 117 -17.19 12.06 -19.67
CA GLN A 117 -18.24 11.35 -20.41
C GLN A 117 -18.15 9.83 -20.24
N ALA A 118 -16.94 9.31 -19.99
CA ALA A 118 -16.72 7.88 -19.77
C ALA A 118 -16.96 7.43 -18.33
N ALA A 119 -16.91 8.35 -17.36
CA ALA A 119 -17.04 8.09 -15.93
C ALA A 119 -18.48 7.89 -15.47
#